data_AF-A0A679FQD1-F1
#
_entry.id   AF-A0A679FQD1-F1
#
_cell.length_a   1.000
_cell.length_b   1.000
_cell.length_c   1.000
_cell.angle_alpha   90.00
_cell.angle_beta   90.00
_cell.angle_gamma   90.00
#
_symmetry.space_group_name_H-M   'P 1'
#
loop_
_entity.id
_entity.type
_entity.pdbx_description
1 polymer ?
#
loop_
_entity_poly.entity_id
_entity_poly.type
_entity_poly.pdbx_seq_one_letter_code
_entity_poly.pdbx_strand_id
1 'polypeptide(L)'
;MAYIDYTFYTDVYKGIPISEDAFSRLAERATAMINQLTNYTIQDLATLPPFTQEQVKRATAAQVEYFAHAGEQIVHGDNGMIDVRIGNFSYSSGANGTQSAISPAVINYLRPTGLLYRGVRVCD
;
A
#
# COMPACT_ATOMS: atom_id res chain seq x y z
N MET A 1 -6.03 1.85 -12.60
CA MET A 1 -4.80 1.15 -13.06
C MET A 1 -3.81 1.13 -11.93
N ALA A 2 -3.20 -0.03 -11.68
CA ALA A 2 -2.18 -0.17 -10.65
C ALA A 2 -0.91 0.62 -11.02
N TYR A 3 -0.18 1.10 -10.02
CA TYR A 3 1.09 1.81 -10.22
C TYR A 3 2.29 0.93 -10.55
N ILE A 4 2.15 -0.38 -10.30
CA ILE A 4 3.18 -1.37 -10.51
C ILE A 4 2.64 -2.52 -11.36
N ASP A 5 3.55 -3.14 -12.11
CA ASP A 5 3.31 -4.36 -12.87
C ASP A 5 3.81 -5.59 -12.08
N TYR A 6 3.33 -6.78 -12.44
CA TYR A 6 3.76 -8.03 -11.81
C TYR A 6 5.27 -8.24 -11.95
N THR A 7 5.82 -7.91 -13.12
CA THR A 7 7.28 -7.98 -13.38
C THR A 7 8.08 -7.09 -12.44
N PHE A 8 7.60 -5.87 -12.15
CA PHE A 8 8.25 -4.98 -11.20
C PHE A 8 8.25 -5.56 -9.78
N TYR A 9 7.13 -6.18 -9.39
CA TYR A 9 6.99 -6.81 -8.09
C TYR A 9 7.91 -8.02 -7.90
N THR A 10 8.05 -8.87 -8.92
CA THR A 10 8.88 -10.08 -8.87
C THR A 10 10.38 -9.79 -9.07
N ASP A 11 10.73 -8.96 -10.05
CA ASP A 11 12.12 -8.85 -10.50
C ASP A 11 12.87 -7.72 -9.80
N VAL A 12 12.17 -6.61 -9.51
CA VAL A 12 12.75 -5.41 -8.89
C VAL A 12 12.54 -5.40 -7.39
N TYR A 13 11.28 -5.49 -6.94
CA TYR A 13 10.95 -5.46 -5.51
C TYR A 13 11.28 -6.78 -4.82
N LYS A 14 11.17 -7.92 -5.54
CA LYS A 14 11.45 -9.27 -5.04
C LYS A 14 10.66 -9.60 -3.78
N GLY A 15 9.37 -9.26 -3.80
CA GLY A 15 8.46 -9.57 -2.71
C GLY A 15 8.11 -11.05 -2.63
N ILE A 16 7.23 -11.40 -1.70
CA ILE A 16 6.71 -12.77 -1.53
C ILE A 16 6.12 -13.28 -2.86
N PRO A 17 6.38 -14.55 -3.24
CA PRO A 17 5.74 -15.15 -4.41
C PRO A 17 4.22 -15.19 -4.24
N ILE A 18 3.50 -14.49 -5.11
CA ILE A 18 2.04 -14.46 -5.17
C ILE A 18 1.57 -14.75 -6.59
N SER A 19 0.41 -15.38 -6.74
CA SER A 19 -0.18 -15.64 -8.06
C SER A 19 -0.56 -14.33 -8.76
N GLU A 20 -0.41 -14.29 -10.09
CA GLU A 20 -0.70 -13.09 -10.90
C GLU A 20 -2.14 -12.58 -10.75
N ASP A 21 -3.13 -13.47 -10.64
CA ASP A 21 -4.53 -13.11 -10.38
C ASP A 21 -4.70 -12.39 -9.03
N ALA A 22 -4.09 -12.95 -7.98
CA ALA A 22 -4.09 -12.35 -6.65
C ALA A 22 -3.33 -11.01 -6.65
N PHE A 23 -2.20 -10.94 -7.34
CA PHE A 23 -1.41 -9.72 -7.50
C PHE A 23 -2.24 -8.60 -8.12
N SER A 24 -2.91 -8.85 -9.26
CA SER A 24 -3.68 -7.81 -9.96
C SER A 24 -4.73 -7.18 -9.03
N ARG A 25 -5.50 -8.01 -8.32
CA ARG A 25 -6.52 -7.56 -7.37
C ARG A 25 -5.93 -6.81 -6.17
N LEU A 26 -4.79 -7.26 -5.65
CA LEU A 26 -4.10 -6.61 -4.53
C LEU A 26 -3.43 -5.30 -4.93
N ALA A 27 -2.84 -5.24 -6.12
CA ALA A 27 -2.13 -4.09 -6.66
C ALA A 27 -3.08 -2.92 -6.93
N GLU A 28 -4.28 -3.18 -7.45
CA GLU A 28 -5.31 -2.14 -7.60
C GLU A 28 -5.74 -1.57 -6.25
N ARG A 29 -5.96 -2.43 -5.24
CA ARG A 29 -6.32 -2.00 -3.89
C ARG A 29 -5.20 -1.23 -3.21
N ALA A 30 -3.96 -1.71 -3.32
CA ALA A 30 -2.78 -1.02 -2.82
C ALA A 30 -2.67 0.38 -3.43
N THR A 31 -2.85 0.48 -4.75
CA THR A 31 -2.84 1.76 -5.48
C THR A 31 -3.91 2.72 -4.96
N ALA A 32 -5.15 2.24 -4.74
CA ALA A 32 -6.22 3.05 -4.17
C ALA A 32 -5.87 3.57 -2.76
N MET A 33 -5.24 2.74 -1.91
CA MET A 33 -4.79 3.19 -0.58
C MET A 33 -3.65 4.19 -0.64
N ILE A 34 -2.68 4.03 -1.55
CA ILE A 34 -1.61 5.01 -1.77
C ILE A 34 -2.21 6.34 -2.23
N ASN A 35 -3.20 6.32 -3.11
CA ASN A 35 -3.91 7.52 -3.53
C ASN A 35 -4.64 8.20 -2.37
N GLN A 36 -5.36 7.44 -1.56
CA GLN A 36 -6.02 7.97 -0.37
C GLN A 36 -5.00 8.59 0.61
N LEU A 37 -3.87 7.92 0.83
CA LEU A 37 -2.81 8.39 1.73
C LEU A 37 -2.12 9.66 1.22
N THR A 38 -2.01 9.80 -0.10
CA THR A 38 -1.47 11.00 -0.77
C THR A 38 -2.55 12.04 -1.07
N ASN A 39 -3.75 11.89 -0.51
CA ASN A 39 -4.92 12.78 -0.71
C ASN A 39 -5.28 12.98 -2.19
N TYR A 40 -5.10 11.96 -3.03
CA TYR A 40 -5.34 12.00 -4.47
C TYR A 40 -4.55 13.11 -5.20
N THR A 41 -3.42 13.53 -4.63
CA THR A 41 -2.55 14.56 -5.22
C THR A 41 -1.82 14.04 -6.47
N ILE A 42 -1.63 12.71 -6.56
CA ILE A 42 -1.03 12.06 -7.72
C ILE A 42 -2.07 11.96 -8.83
N GLN A 43 -2.06 12.92 -9.76
CA GLN A 43 -2.89 12.85 -10.98
C GLN A 43 -2.25 11.95 -12.04
N ASP A 44 -0.94 12.08 -12.22
CA ASP A 44 -0.17 11.21 -13.12
C ASP A 44 1.20 10.93 -12.49
N LEU A 45 1.55 9.65 -12.38
CA LEU A 45 2.86 9.23 -11.90
C LEU A 45 3.97 9.83 -12.76
N ALA A 46 3.78 9.91 -14.08
CA ALA A 46 4.81 10.39 -15.00
C ALA A 46 5.19 11.87 -14.78
N THR A 47 4.28 12.67 -14.21
CA THR A 47 4.53 14.08 -13.88
C THR A 47 5.38 14.28 -12.63
N LEU A 48 5.53 13.23 -11.81
CA LEU A 48 6.31 13.30 -10.59
C LEU A 48 7.81 13.14 -10.88
N PRO A 49 8.71 13.66 -10.01
CA PRO A 49 10.14 13.40 -10.14
C PRO A 49 10.44 11.89 -10.18
N PRO A 50 11.42 11.43 -10.96
CA PRO A 50 11.73 9.99 -11.11
C PRO A 50 11.98 9.29 -9.76
N PHE A 51 12.62 9.98 -8.81
CA PHE A 51 12.77 9.48 -7.44
C PHE A 51 11.41 9.23 -6.77
N THR A 52 10.49 10.18 -6.82
CA THR A 52 9.14 10.05 -6.27
C THR A 52 8.35 8.94 -6.95
N GLN A 53 8.48 8.80 -8.26
CA GLN A 53 7.85 7.70 -9.00
C GLN A 53 8.32 6.34 -8.48
N GLU A 54 9.63 6.18 -8.30
CA GLU A 54 10.20 4.94 -7.78
C GLU A 54 9.72 4.66 -6.34
N GLN A 55 9.68 5.69 -5.49
CA GLN A 55 9.17 5.55 -4.13
C GLN A 55 7.70 5.14 -4.08
N VAL A 56 6.85 5.72 -4.94
CA VAL A 56 5.42 5.35 -5.02
C VAL A 56 5.25 3.91 -5.51
N LYS A 57 6.05 3.48 -6.50
CA LYS A 57 6.06 2.09 -6.97
C LYS A 57 6.47 1.12 -5.85
N ARG A 58 7.57 1.40 -5.15
CA ARG A 58 8.04 0.60 -4.00
C ARG A 58 7.03 0.57 -2.86
N ALA A 59 6.39 1.70 -2.55
CA ALA A 59 5.33 1.77 -1.56
C ALA A 59 4.14 0.89 -1.94
N THR A 60 3.71 0.94 -3.20
CA THR A 60 2.61 0.10 -3.69
C THR A 60 2.97 -1.39 -3.57
N ALA A 61 4.20 -1.78 -3.93
CA ALA A 61 4.68 -3.16 -3.80
C ALA A 61 4.71 -3.63 -2.34
N ALA A 62 5.21 -2.80 -1.43
CA ALA A 62 5.22 -3.08 0.01
C ALA A 62 3.81 -3.21 0.60
N GLN A 63 2.82 -2.49 0.07
CA GLN A 63 1.43 -2.65 0.49
C GLN A 63 0.80 -3.94 -0.01
N VAL A 64 1.12 -4.36 -1.25
CA VAL A 64 0.68 -5.65 -1.80
C VAL A 64 1.25 -6.81 -0.97
N GLU A 65 2.54 -6.75 -0.66
CA GLU A 65 3.21 -7.73 0.20
C GLU A 65 2.57 -7.82 1.59
N TYR A 66 2.25 -6.67 2.19
CA TYR A 66 1.56 -6.61 3.47
C TYR A 66 0.17 -7.25 3.42
N PHE A 67 -0.59 -7.04 2.34
CA PHE A 67 -1.87 -7.70 2.15
C PHE A 67 -1.74 -9.21 1.96
N ALA A 68 -0.72 -9.68 1.25
CA ALA A 68 -0.45 -11.09 1.09
C ALA A 68 -0.13 -11.74 2.44
N HIS A 69 0.80 -11.16 3.22
CA HIS A 69 1.14 -11.64 4.56
C HIS A 69 -0.03 -11.61 5.55
N ALA A 70 -0.81 -10.52 5.56
CA ALA A 70 -1.98 -10.42 6.43
C ALA A 70 -3.06 -11.44 6.04
N GLY A 71 -3.26 -11.66 4.73
CA GLY A 71 -4.15 -12.72 4.23
C GLY A 71 -3.70 -14.11 4.65
N GLU A 72 -2.42 -14.43 4.57
CA GLU A 72 -1.85 -15.72 4.99
C GLU A 72 -1.99 -15.97 6.50
N GLN A 73 -1.79 -14.94 7.33
CA GLN A 73 -1.99 -15.03 8.79
C GLN A 73 -3.44 -15.32 9.16
N ILE A 74 -4.40 -14.73 8.44
CA ILE A 74 -5.84 -15.00 8.64
C ILE A 74 -6.18 -16.43 8.20
N VAL A 75 -5.57 -16.93 7.12
CA VAL A 75 -5.82 -18.29 6.62
C VAL A 75 -5.33 -19.38 7.58
N HIS A 76 -4.26 -19.13 8.34
CA HIS A 76 -3.73 -20.08 9.32
C HIS A 76 -4.30 -19.89 10.74
N GLY A 77 -5.10 -18.85 10.98
CA GLY A 77 -5.78 -18.58 12.24
C GLY A 77 -7.25 -19.00 12.18
N ASP A 78 -7.58 -20.14 12.78
CA ASP A 78 -8.90 -20.60 13.22
C ASP A 78 -10.11 -19.72 12.82
N ASN A 79 -10.56 -19.84 11.57
CA ASN A 79 -11.98 -19.90 11.18
C ASN A 79 -12.08 -19.93 9.66
N GLY A 80 -12.52 -21.06 9.13
CA GLY A 80 -12.88 -21.23 7.73
C GLY A 80 -14.02 -20.27 7.35
N MET A 81 -13.67 -19.13 6.76
CA MET A 81 -14.50 -18.41 5.80
C MET A 81 -13.58 -17.47 5.03
N ILE A 82 -13.47 -17.66 3.72
CA ILE A 82 -12.81 -16.72 2.80
C ILE A 82 -13.72 -15.49 2.68
N ASP A 83 -13.79 -14.72 3.75
CA ASP A 83 -14.34 -13.38 3.81
C ASP A 83 -13.19 -12.54 4.37
N VAL A 84 -12.22 -12.24 3.52
CA VAL A 84 -11.20 -11.22 3.81
C VAL A 84 -11.99 -9.91 3.90
N ARG A 85 -12.57 -9.65 5.07
CA ARG A 85 -13.20 -8.40 5.47
C ARG A 85 -12.12 -7.35 5.47
N ILE A 86 -11.85 -6.81 4.29
CA ILE A 86 -11.20 -5.53 4.02
C ILE A 86 -12.08 -4.50 4.72
N GLY A 87 -11.90 -4.34 6.02
CA GLY A 87 -12.86 -3.63 6.85
C GLY A 87 -12.49 -3.59 8.32
N ASN A 88 -11.68 -4.52 8.84
CA ASN A 88 -11.20 -4.43 10.23
C ASN A 88 -9.84 -3.71 10.37
N PHE A 89 -9.42 -2.95 9.37
CA PHE A 89 -8.24 -2.12 9.57
C PHE A 89 -8.58 -0.90 10.43
N SER A 90 -8.54 -1.08 11.75
CA SER A 90 -8.84 -0.02 12.71
C SER A 90 -7.68 0.98 12.76
N TYR A 91 -7.96 2.24 12.41
CA TYR A 91 -7.12 3.39 12.74
C TYR A 91 -7.22 3.64 14.25
N SER A 92 -6.46 2.92 15.06
CA SER A 92 -6.39 3.16 16.51
C SER A 92 -4.99 3.71 16.85
N SER A 93 -4.94 4.99 17.17
CA SER A 93 -3.82 5.62 17.88
C SER A 93 -3.94 5.20 19.35
N GLY A 94 -3.64 3.93 19.61
CA GLY A 94 -3.81 3.33 20.92
C GLY A 94 -2.85 2.17 21.07
N ALA A 95 -2.01 2.22 22.09
CA ALA A 95 -0.97 1.25 22.39
C ALA A 95 -1.54 -0.13 22.76
N ASN A 96 -2.11 -0.87 21.80
CA ASN A 96 -2.47 -2.28 21.92
C ASN A 96 -2.69 -2.89 20.52
N GLY A 97 -1.65 -3.48 19.93
CA GLY A 97 -1.73 -4.58 18.95
C GLY A 97 -2.63 -4.45 17.71
N THR A 98 -3.13 -3.28 17.34
CA THR A 98 -3.94 -3.11 16.11
C THR A 98 -3.02 -3.09 14.89
N GLN A 99 -3.09 -4.15 14.07
CA GLN A 99 -2.44 -4.18 12.76
C GLN A 99 -2.98 -3.01 11.91
N SER A 100 -2.11 -2.04 11.61
CA SER A 100 -2.40 -0.90 10.76
C SER A 100 -2.83 -1.37 9.37
N ALA A 101 -3.86 -0.75 8.77
CA ALA A 101 -4.26 -1.02 7.37
C ALA A 101 -3.10 -0.89 6.38
N ILE A 102 -2.21 0.05 6.71
CA ILE A 102 -1.14 0.52 5.87
C ILE A 102 0.16 -0.04 6.43
N SER A 103 0.98 -0.60 5.54
CA SER A 103 2.28 -1.09 5.94
C SER A 103 3.16 0.08 6.44
N PRO A 104 3.91 -0.09 7.54
CA PRO A 104 4.82 0.96 7.99
C PRO A 104 5.90 1.28 6.95
N ALA A 105 6.23 0.32 6.07
CA ALA A 105 7.13 0.50 4.94
C ALA A 105 6.60 1.53 3.92
N VAL A 106 5.29 1.52 3.62
CA VAL A 106 4.64 2.50 2.74
C VAL A 106 4.88 3.93 3.23
N ILE A 107 4.71 4.16 4.53
CA ILE A 107 4.93 5.47 5.15
C ILE A 107 6.40 5.88 5.01
N ASN A 108 7.34 4.95 5.20
CA ASN A 108 8.77 5.23 5.06
C ASN A 108 9.17 5.57 3.62
N TYR A 109 8.60 4.90 2.62
CA TYR A 109 8.85 5.20 1.20
C TYR A 109 8.22 6.53 0.77
N LEU A 110 7.05 6.88 1.30
CA LEU A 110 6.36 8.14 0.96
C LEU A 110 6.82 9.34 1.78
N ARG A 111 7.51 9.15 2.92
CA ARG A 111 8.11 10.24 3.71
C ARG A 111 9.05 11.15 2.90
N PRO A 112 10.06 10.63 2.17
CA PRO A 112 11.02 11.48 1.46
C PRO A 112 10.41 12.18 0.23
N THR A 113 9.21 11.80 -0.22
CA THR A 113 8.57 12.42 -1.39
C THR A 113 7.79 13.69 -1.05
N GLY A 114 7.53 13.96 0.23
CA GLY A 114 6.70 15.08 0.67
C GLY A 114 5.20 14.90 0.39
N LEU A 115 4.77 13.81 -0.26
CA LEU A 115 3.37 13.55 -0.62
C LEU A 115 2.48 13.29 0.60
N LEU A 116 3.07 12.90 1.74
CA LEU A 116 2.37 12.74 3.02
C LEU A 116 2.10 14.09 3.72
N TYR A 117 2.73 15.18 3.26
CA TYR A 117 2.61 16.48 3.91
C TYR A 117 1.28 17.13 3.51
N ARG A 118 0.36 17.24 4.47
CA ARG A 118 -0.99 17.77 4.24
C ARG A 118 -1.05 19.29 4.00
N GLY A 119 0.06 20.01 4.16
CA GLY A 119 0.13 21.47 3.98
C GLY A 119 -0.90 22.24 4.81
N VAL A 120 -0.49 22.93 5.86
CA VAL A 120 -1.36 23.96 6.43
C VAL A 120 -1.40 25.12 5.42
N ARG A 121 -2.46 25.20 4.61
CA ARG A 121 -2.75 26.44 3.87
C ARG A 121 -3.17 27.47 4.91
N VAL A 122 -2.25 28.37 5.27
CA VAL A 122 -2.64 29.62 5.91
C VAL A 122 -3.30 30.44 4.82
N CYS A 123 -4.61 30.66 4.95
CA CYS A 123 -5.32 31.65 4.14
C CYS A 123 -4.89 33.02 4.67
N ASP A 124 -4.25 33.82 3.83
CA ASP A 124 -4.02 35.25 4.08
C ASP A 124 -5.32 36.03 3.86
#